data_AF-A0A528VJJ3-F1
#
_entry.id   AF-A0A528VJJ3-F1
#
_cell.length_a   1.000
_cell.length_b   1.000
_cell.length_c   1.000
_cell.angle_alpha   90.00
_cell.angle_beta   90.00
_cell.angle_gamma   90.00
#
_symmetry.space_group_name_H-M   'P 1'
#
loop_
_entity.id
_entity.type
_entity.pdbx_description
1 polymer ?
#
loop_
_entity_poly.entity_id
_entity_poly.type
_entity_poly.pdbx_seq_one_letter_code
_entity_poly.pdbx_strand_id
1 'polypeptide(L)' 'MTEKYIAETIKSERMTLSQVIWRLLRRQPVGYLERVLAFNQDLSLQAPFLRVGSVVKLPVEEITDEARKTDVVRLWD' A
#
# COMPACT_ATOMS: atom_id res chain seq x y z
N MET A 1 7.43 -11.10 -17.21
CA MET A 1 7.37 -9.63 -17.27
C MET A 1 8.14 -9.11 -16.07
N THR A 2 9.10 -8.20 -16.27
CA THR A 2 9.87 -7.63 -15.16
C THR A 2 9.02 -6.52 -14.55
N GLU A 3 8.28 -6.82 -13.48
CA GLU A 3 7.46 -5.83 -12.80
C GLU A 3 8.35 -4.71 -12.26
N LYS A 4 8.06 -3.46 -12.68
CA LYS A 4 8.74 -2.28 -12.18
C LYS A 4 8.19 -1.93 -10.80
N TYR A 5 9.08 -1.83 -9.82
CA TYR A 5 8.74 -1.45 -8.45
C TYR A 5 9.66 -0.34 -7.94
N ILE A 6 9.15 0.44 -6.99
CA ILE A 6 9.94 1.38 -6.18
C ILE A 6 10.25 0.67 -4.86
N ALA A 7 11.53 0.61 -4.48
CA ALA A 7 11.93 0.09 -3.18
C ALA A 7 12.09 1.23 -2.19
N GLU A 8 11.35 1.17 -1.07
CA GLU A 8 11.47 2.12 0.05
C GLU A 8 11.88 1.39 1.32
N THR A 9 12.95 1.87 1.95
CA THR A 9 13.41 1.32 3.23
C THR A 9 12.76 2.06 4.39
N ILE A 10 12.20 1.32 5.35
CA ILE A 10 11.60 1.87 6.56
C ILE A 10 12.69 2.45 7.47
N LYS A 11 12.72 3.78 7.62
CA LYS A 11 13.72 4.52 8.42
C LYS A 11 13.26 4.86 9.84
N SER A 12 11.96 4.73 10.12
CA SER A 12 11.38 5.16 11.39
C SER A 12 10.45 4.11 11.98
N GLU A 13 10.43 4.02 13.30
CA GLU A 13 9.51 3.14 14.02
C GLU A 13 8.06 3.57 13.90
N ARG A 14 7.15 2.65 14.25
CA ARG A 14 5.68 2.84 14.24
C ARG A 14 5.13 3.28 12.88
N MET A 15 5.83 2.96 11.80
CA MET A 15 5.39 3.24 10.45
C MET A 15 4.51 2.10 9.94
N THR A 16 3.29 2.43 9.54
CA THR A 16 2.34 1.50 8.91
C THR A 16 2.50 1.52 7.40
N LEU A 17 2.11 0.44 6.72
CA LEU A 17 2.16 0.37 5.26
C LEU A 17 1.33 1.49 4.59
N SER A 18 0.15 1.80 5.13
CA SER A 18 -0.69 2.91 4.66
C SER A 18 0.03 4.26 4.71
N GLN A 19 0.79 4.52 5.77
CA GLN A 19 1.58 5.75 5.90
C GLN A 19 2.73 5.82 4.89
N VAL A 20 3.38 4.68 4.60
CA VAL A 20 4.43 4.61 3.57
C VAL A 20 3.85 4.93 2.21
N ILE A 21 2.74 4.28 1.85
CA ILE A 21 2.03 4.50 0.58
C ILE A 21 1.63 5.97 0.47
N TRP A 22 1.03 6.56 1.51
CA TRP A 22 0.64 7.96 1.51
C TRP A 22 1.82 8.91 1.38
N ARG A 23 2.96 8.65 2.03
CA ARG A 23 4.16 9.48 1.93
C ARG A 23 4.72 9.52 0.51
N LEU A 24 4.73 8.37 -0.16
CA LEU A 24 5.28 8.24 -1.51
C LEU A 24 4.32 8.75 -2.59
N LEU A 25 3.06 8.31 -2.54
CA LEU A 25 2.08 8.59 -3.60
C LEU A 25 1.26 9.85 -3.33
N ARG A 26 1.30 10.40 -2.11
CA ARG A 26 0.46 11.52 -1.64
C ARG A 26 -1.05 11.28 -1.76
N ARG A 27 -1.43 10.02 -1.96
CA ARG A 27 -2.80 9.52 -2.07
C ARG A 27 -2.82 8.04 -1.69
N GLN A 28 -4.02 7.48 -1.55
CA GLN A 28 -4.21 6.05 -1.30
C GLN A 28 -5.09 5.46 -2.40
N PRO A 29 -4.48 4.90 -3.47
CA PRO A 29 -5.25 4.24 -4.52
C PRO A 29 -5.99 3.03 -3.94
N VAL A 30 -7.19 2.78 -4.45
CA VAL A 30 -8.10 1.77 -3.90
C VAL A 30 -7.55 0.38 -4.23
N GLY A 31 -7.51 -0.50 -3.22
CA GLY A 31 -7.00 -1.86 -3.40
C GLY A 31 -5.46 -1.94 -3.51
N TYR A 32 -4.76 -0.80 -3.50
CA TYR A 32 -3.31 -0.78 -3.70
C TYR A 32 -2.54 -1.32 -2.49
N LEU A 33 -3.06 -1.13 -1.28
CA LEU A 33 -2.45 -1.66 -0.07
C LEU A 33 -2.42 -3.20 -0.11
N GLU A 34 -3.53 -3.81 -0.49
CA GLU A 34 -3.69 -5.26 -0.60
C GLU A 34 -2.76 -5.84 -1.67
N ARG A 35 -2.58 -5.12 -2.78
CA ARG A 35 -1.62 -5.49 -3.83
C ARG A 35 -0.18 -5.40 -3.35
N VAL A 36 0.19 -4.32 -2.64
CA VAL A 36 1.52 -4.18 -2.04
C VAL A 36 1.77 -5.31 -1.04
N LEU A 37 0.78 -5.72 -0.24
CA LEU A 37 0.90 -6.87 0.67
C LEU A 37 1.03 -8.20 -0.09
N ALA A 38 0.29 -8.40 -1.18
CA ALA A 38 0.42 -9.58 -2.02
C ALA A 38 1.82 -9.67 -2.66
N PHE A 39 2.38 -8.54 -3.06
CA PHE A 39 3.74 -8.45 -3.62
C PHE A 39 4.85 -8.61 -2.58
N ASN A 40 4.58 -8.26 -1.31
CA ASN A 40 5.53 -8.35 -0.20
C ASN A 40 4.95 -9.24 0.92
N GLN A 41 4.90 -10.54 0.68
CA GLN A 41 4.33 -11.52 1.63
C GLN A 41 4.98 -11.45 3.02
N ASP A 42 6.26 -11.10 3.10
CA ASP A 42 7.00 -10.94 4.35
C ASP A 42 6.52 -9.76 5.21
N LEU A 43 5.95 -8.72 4.59
CA LEU A 43 5.37 -7.58 5.31
C LEU A 43 4.00 -7.93 5.89
N SER A 44 3.25 -8.85 5.28
CA SER A 44 1.92 -9.27 5.77
C SER A 44 1.96 -9.89 7.17
N LEU A 45 3.10 -10.49 7.52
CA LEU A 45 3.36 -11.09 8.83
C LEU A 45 3.73 -10.04 9.89
N GLN A 46 3.99 -8.79 9.50
CA GLN A 46 4.39 -7.70 10.38
C GLN A 46 3.18 -6.79 10.64
N ALA A 47 2.29 -7.22 11.53
CA ALA A 47 1.12 -6.44 11.90
C ALA A 47 1.30 -5.74 13.26
N PRO A 48 0.88 -4.47 13.45
CA PRO A 48 0.48 -3.47 12.43
C PRO A 48 1.61 -2.52 12.00
N PHE A 49 2.80 -2.63 12.62
CA PHE A 49 3.92 -1.73 12.39
C PHE A 49 5.05 -2.45 11.66
N LEU A 50 5.58 -1.79 10.62
CA LEU A 50 6.72 -2.27 9.87
C LEU A 50 8.00 -2.12 10.71
N ARG A 51 8.89 -3.11 10.62
CA ARG A 51 10.19 -3.04 11.29
C ARG A 51 11.11 -2.04 10.58
N VAL A 52 11.92 -1.33 11.35
CA VAL A 52 12.97 -0.47 10.79
C VAL A 52 13.96 -1.35 10.03
N GLY A 53 14.36 -0.88 8.84
CA GLY A 53 15.21 -1.64 7.91
C GLY A 53 14.47 -2.58 6.97
N SER A 54 13.15 -2.80 7.16
CA SER A 54 12.35 -3.52 6.17
C SER A 54 12.30 -2.76 4.84
N VAL A 55 12.34 -3.50 3.73
CA VAL A 55 12.26 -2.94 2.39
C VAL A 55 10.86 -3.20 1.85
N VAL A 56 10.12 -2.15 1.59
CA VAL A 56 8.80 -2.22 0.95
C VAL A 56 8.98 -2.04 -0.54
N LYS A 57 8.51 -3.00 -1.34
CA LYS A 57 8.50 -2.89 -2.80
C LYS A 57 7.11 -2.48 -3.26
N LEU A 58 7.00 -1.31 -3.87
CA LEU A 58 5.75 -0.75 -4.36
C LEU A 58 5.66 -0.94 -5.87
N PRO A 59 4.73 -1.76 -6.39
CA PRO A 59 4.56 -1.97 -7.83
C PRO A 59 4.06 -0.67 -8.50
N VAL A 60 4.73 -0.22 -9.56
CA VAL A 60 4.45 1.07 -10.23
C VAL A 60 3.34 0.94 -11.28
N GLU A 61 3.31 -0.18 -12.00
CA GLU A 61 2.34 -0.41 -13.09
C GLU A 61 0.90 -0.57 -12.57
N GLU A 62 0.72 -0.79 -11.28
CA GLU A 62 -0.58 -1.06 -10.65
C GLU A 62 -1.21 0.15 -9.96
N ILE A 63 -0.58 1.33 -10.04
CA ILE A 63 -1.13 2.56 -9.50
C ILE A 63 -2.25 3.02 -10.44
N THR A 64 -3.45 2.50 -10.21
CA THR A 64 -4.66 2.85 -10.97
C THR A 64 -5.30 4.10 -10.39
N ASP A 65 -5.60 5.06 -11.26
CA ASP A 65 -6.27 6.33 -10.93
C ASP A 65 -7.79 6.22 -10.96
N GLU A 66 -8.32 4.99 -11.01
CA GLU A 66 -9.75 4.77 -11.09
C GLU A 66 -10.44 5.31 -9.84
N ALA A 67 -11.23 6.36 -10.05
CA ALA A 67 -12.19 6.83 -9.06
C ALA A 67 -13.10 5.64 -8.72
N ARG A 68 -13.13 5.26 -7.44
CA ARG A 68 -14.01 4.19 -6.96
C ARG A 68 -15.45 4.59 -7.29
N LYS A 69 -16.05 3.97 -8.31
CA LYS A 69 -17.50 3.91 -8.43
C LYS A 69 -17.97 3.13 -7.23
N THR A 70 -18.35 3.86 -6.19
CA THR A 70 -18.78 3.27 -4.93
C THR A 70 -20.29 3.31 -4.97
N ASP A 71 -20.93 2.15 -5.02
CA ASP A 71 -22.37 2.06 -4.88
C ASP A 71 -22.71 2.40 -3.43
N VAL A 72 -23.24 3.60 -3.21
CA VAL A 72 -23.64 4.06 -1.88
C VAL A 72 -24.92 3.33 -1.52
N VAL A 73 -24.80 2.23 -0.77
CA VAL A 73 -25.94 1.55 -0.17
C VAL A 73 -26.38 2.36 1.04
N ARG A 74 -27.49 3.09 0.92
CA ARG A 74 -28.16 3.70 2.06
C ARG A 74 -29.04 2.65 2.72
N LEU A 75 -28.73 2.35 3.98
CA LEU A 75 -29.47 1.34 4.74
C LEU A 75 -30.80 1.88 5.28
N TRP A 76 -30.94 3.21 5.40
CA TRP A 76 -32.14 3.88 5.88
C TRP A 76 -32.25 5.28 5.24
N ASP A 77 -33.47 5.78 5.06
CA ASP A 77 -33.79 7.15 4.61
C ASP A 77 -33.63 8.19 5.75
#